data_AF-A0A1Q9P063-F1
#
_entry.id   AF-A0A1Q9P063-F1
#
_cell.length_a   1.000
_cell.length_b   1.000
_cell.length_c   1.000
_cell.angle_alpha   90.00
_cell.angle_beta   90.00
_cell.angle_gamma   90.00
#
_symmetry.space_group_name_H-M   'P 1'
#
loop_
_entity.id
_entity.type
_entity.pdbx_description
1 polymer ?
#
loop_
_entity_poly.entity_id
_entity_poly.type
_entity_poly.pdbx_seq_one_letter_code
_entity_poly.pdbx_strand_id
1 'polypeptide(L)'
;MGKSETIGVLGLQGDFLEHEEMLKSIDPDINVVRVIHAEELEHIDRLILPGGESTAINRLANHPIRQSNLFDSLKSRLINNNLPLLATCAGVILLAQEIKSFPEKESLKPFLNMLPVRVLRNHYGRQQNSFETSLTVKGFDTNYNGVFIRAPALEILQNNEIEILASYNDDPVLIKYKNIIASTFHPELGPDQRIHKMFLGMNN
;
A
#
# COMPACT_ATOMS: atom_id res chain seq x y z
N MET A 1 23.95 -19.45 -3.63
CA MET A 1 22.72 -18.89 -4.21
C MET A 1 21.88 -18.41 -3.04
N GLY A 2 21.68 -17.09 -2.92
CA GLY A 2 20.75 -16.56 -1.92
C GLY A 2 19.35 -17.10 -2.20
N LYS A 3 18.55 -17.32 -1.16
CA LYS A 3 17.14 -17.74 -1.29
C LYS A 3 16.45 -16.80 -2.27
N SER A 4 15.82 -17.33 -3.33
CA SER A 4 14.97 -16.53 -4.22
C SER A 4 13.83 -15.96 -3.39
N GLU A 5 13.77 -14.64 -3.31
CA GLU A 5 12.78 -13.93 -2.50
C GLU A 5 11.41 -14.03 -3.16
N THR A 6 10.39 -14.37 -2.38
CA THR A 6 9.01 -14.49 -2.86
C THR A 6 8.20 -13.29 -2.40
N ILE A 7 7.64 -12.56 -3.36
CA ILE A 7 6.88 -11.34 -3.12
C ILE A 7 5.40 -11.61 -3.37
N GLY A 8 4.60 -11.39 -2.34
CA GLY A 8 3.14 -11.42 -2.44
C GLY A 8 2.61 -10.13 -3.04
N VAL A 9 1.62 -10.22 -3.92
CA VAL A 9 0.75 -9.09 -4.30
C VAL A 9 -0.68 -9.49 -3.98
N LEU A 10 -1.40 -8.71 -3.17
CA LEU A 10 -2.79 -9.03 -2.85
C LEU A 10 -3.65 -8.99 -4.12
N GLY A 11 -4.18 -10.15 -4.53
CA GLY A 11 -4.83 -10.36 -5.83
C GLY A 11 -6.35 -10.41 -5.78
N LEU A 12 -6.99 -9.82 -4.76
CA LEU A 12 -8.45 -9.92 -4.59
C LEU A 12 -9.22 -9.02 -5.57
N GLN A 13 -8.78 -7.78 -5.73
CA GLN A 13 -9.33 -6.76 -6.61
C GLN A 13 -8.31 -5.62 -6.69
N GLY A 14 -8.25 -4.95 -7.85
CA GLY A 14 -7.46 -3.73 -8.02
C GLY A 14 -6.25 -3.91 -8.93
N ASP A 15 -5.28 -3.03 -8.78
CA ASP A 15 -4.20 -2.78 -9.75
C ASP A 15 -2.98 -3.69 -9.46
N PHE A 16 -3.23 -4.98 -9.20
CA PHE A 16 -2.16 -5.93 -8.85
C PHE A 16 -1.29 -6.32 -10.05
N LEU A 17 -1.83 -6.27 -11.27
CA LEU A 17 -1.09 -6.63 -12.49
C LEU A 17 0.06 -5.66 -12.75
N GLU A 18 -0.19 -4.37 -12.58
CA GLU A 18 0.77 -3.30 -12.78
C GLU A 18 1.92 -3.42 -11.76
N HIS A 19 1.61 -3.82 -10.53
CA HIS A 19 2.63 -4.15 -9.52
C HIS A 19 3.45 -5.40 -9.90
N GLU A 20 2.82 -6.45 -10.43
CA GLU A 20 3.53 -7.65 -10.93
C GLU A 20 4.49 -7.30 -12.07
N GLU A 21 4.01 -6.52 -13.05
CA GLU A 21 4.81 -6.04 -14.18
C GLU A 21 5.96 -5.17 -13.72
N MET A 22 5.72 -4.25 -12.78
CA MET A 22 6.77 -3.41 -12.21
C MET A 22 7.85 -4.24 -11.53
N LEU A 23 7.49 -5.24 -10.71
CA LEU A 23 8.45 -6.13 -10.08
C LEU A 23 9.28 -6.90 -11.11
N LYS A 24 8.62 -7.47 -12.13
CA LYS A 24 9.30 -8.20 -13.22
C LYS A 24 10.18 -7.30 -14.09
N SER A 25 9.86 -6.02 -14.20
CA SER A 25 10.70 -5.03 -14.90
C SER A 25 11.97 -4.67 -14.11
N ILE A 26 11.95 -4.82 -12.78
CA ILE A 26 13.12 -4.59 -11.92
C ILE A 26 14.04 -5.79 -11.98
N ASP A 27 13.48 -6.98 -11.81
CA ASP A 27 14.20 -8.24 -11.90
C ASP A 27 13.23 -9.36 -12.34
N PRO A 28 13.41 -9.93 -13.55
CA PRO A 28 12.58 -11.01 -14.08
C PRO A 28 12.57 -12.27 -13.20
N ASP A 29 13.60 -12.49 -12.38
CA ASP A 29 13.77 -13.68 -11.55
C ASP A 29 13.05 -13.58 -10.19
N ILE A 30 12.49 -12.41 -9.84
CA ILE A 30 11.67 -12.26 -8.63
C ILE A 30 10.47 -13.21 -8.71
N ASN A 31 10.29 -14.08 -7.71
CA ASN A 31 9.10 -14.92 -7.64
C ASN A 31 7.91 -14.10 -7.13
N VAL A 32 6.94 -13.82 -7.99
CA VAL A 32 5.74 -13.06 -7.62
C VAL A 32 4.56 -14.01 -7.46
N VAL A 33 3.92 -13.96 -6.29
CA VAL A 33 2.75 -14.79 -5.95
C VAL A 33 1.55 -13.88 -5.71
N ARG A 34 0.43 -14.19 -6.36
CA ARG A 34 -0.84 -13.56 -6.01
C ARG A 34 -1.34 -14.12 -4.70
N VAL A 35 -1.65 -13.23 -3.75
CA VAL A 35 -2.24 -13.59 -2.46
C VAL A 35 -3.75 -13.40 -2.57
N ILE A 36 -4.48 -14.51 -2.66
CA ILE A 36 -5.93 -14.61 -2.76
C ILE A 36 -6.50 -15.38 -1.54
N HIS A 37 -5.67 -16.22 -0.93
CA HIS A 37 -5.92 -17.12 0.20
C HIS A 37 -4.85 -16.95 1.29
N ALA A 38 -5.17 -17.38 2.52
CA ALA A 38 -4.28 -17.14 3.66
C ALA A 38 -2.99 -17.96 3.60
N GLU A 39 -3.03 -19.13 2.98
CA GLU A 39 -1.92 -20.08 2.91
C GLU A 39 -0.76 -19.51 2.08
N GLU A 40 -1.06 -18.66 1.08
CA GLU A 40 -0.03 -17.98 0.29
C GLU A 40 0.77 -16.98 1.13
N LEU A 41 0.19 -16.43 2.21
CA LEU A 41 0.92 -15.56 3.13
C LEU A 41 2.03 -16.30 3.87
N GLU A 42 2.01 -17.63 3.98
CA GLU A 42 3.03 -18.40 4.71
C GLU A 42 4.36 -18.48 3.95
N HIS A 43 4.32 -18.28 2.63
CA HIS A 43 5.45 -18.51 1.73
C HIS A 43 6.06 -17.23 1.16
N ILE A 44 5.49 -16.06 1.49
CA ILE A 44 5.99 -14.76 1.05
C ILE A 44 6.95 -14.15 2.09
N ASP A 45 7.99 -13.50 1.55
CA ASP A 45 8.98 -12.74 2.31
C ASP A 45 8.57 -11.25 2.40
N ARG A 46 7.82 -10.74 1.40
CA ARG A 46 7.30 -9.35 1.36
C ARG A 46 5.88 -9.30 0.78
N LEU A 47 5.14 -8.21 1.03
CA LEU A 47 3.79 -8.03 0.51
C LEU A 47 3.54 -6.65 -0.10
N ILE A 48 2.82 -6.63 -1.22
CA ILE A 48 2.20 -5.42 -1.77
C ILE A 48 0.69 -5.47 -1.52
N LEU A 49 0.15 -4.39 -0.96
CA LEU A 49 -1.28 -4.08 -0.92
C LEU A 49 -1.58 -3.02 -2.00
N PRO A 50 -2.13 -3.41 -3.16
CA PRO A 50 -2.25 -2.54 -4.31
C PRO A 50 -3.41 -1.53 -4.17
N GLY A 51 -3.52 -0.64 -5.16
CA GLY A 51 -4.68 0.21 -5.40
C GLY A 51 -5.95 -0.60 -5.72
N GLY A 52 -7.10 0.08 -5.81
CA GLY A 52 -8.39 -0.55 -6.08
C GLY A 52 -9.55 0.08 -5.30
N GLU A 53 -10.56 -0.72 -4.96
CA GLU A 53 -11.70 -0.32 -4.14
C GLU A 53 -11.62 -1.00 -2.78
N SER A 54 -11.21 -0.24 -1.77
CA SER A 54 -10.90 -0.77 -0.43
C SER A 54 -12.07 -1.53 0.22
N THR A 55 -13.33 -1.14 -0.01
CA THR A 55 -14.47 -1.83 0.62
C THR A 55 -14.75 -3.19 -0.03
N ALA A 56 -14.56 -3.31 -1.34
CA ALA A 56 -14.66 -4.55 -2.10
C ALA A 56 -13.52 -5.49 -1.73
N ILE A 57 -12.28 -4.98 -1.63
CA ILE A 57 -11.14 -5.77 -1.17
C ILE A 57 -11.42 -6.32 0.24
N ASN A 58 -11.86 -5.48 1.18
CA ASN A 58 -12.20 -5.93 2.53
C ASN A 58 -13.32 -6.97 2.54
N ARG A 59 -14.39 -6.78 1.74
CA ARG A 59 -15.48 -7.75 1.65
C ARG A 59 -15.01 -9.09 1.08
N LEU A 60 -14.15 -9.07 0.06
CA LEU A 60 -13.60 -10.28 -0.54
C LEU A 60 -12.68 -11.01 0.44
N ALA A 61 -11.80 -10.29 1.14
CA ALA A 61 -10.88 -10.87 2.09
C ALA A 61 -11.58 -11.60 3.24
N ASN A 62 -12.71 -11.07 3.71
CA ASN A 62 -13.51 -11.65 4.79
C ASN A 62 -14.61 -12.61 4.30
N HIS A 63 -14.64 -12.97 3.01
CA HIS A 63 -15.75 -13.76 2.46
C HIS A 63 -15.71 -15.22 2.96
N PRO A 64 -16.84 -15.80 3.44
CA PRO A 64 -16.87 -17.14 4.05
C PRO A 64 -16.35 -18.30 3.18
N ILE A 65 -16.46 -18.18 1.86
CA ILE A 65 -15.95 -19.20 0.90
C ILE A 65 -14.42 -19.39 1.03
N ARG A 66 -13.68 -18.45 1.62
CA ARG A 66 -12.21 -18.52 1.69
C ARG A 66 -11.65 -19.48 2.73
N GLN A 67 -12.49 -20.15 3.53
CA GLN A 67 -12.16 -21.18 4.57
C GLN A 67 -11.23 -20.70 5.71
N SER A 68 -10.28 -19.82 5.44
CA SER A 68 -9.41 -19.09 6.36
C SER A 68 -9.62 -17.57 6.19
N ASN A 69 -9.64 -16.81 7.29
CA ASN A 69 -9.80 -15.35 7.21
C ASN A 69 -8.45 -14.71 6.83
N LEU A 70 -8.27 -14.44 5.53
CA LEU A 70 -7.06 -13.86 4.96
C LEU A 70 -6.59 -12.60 5.71
N PHE A 71 -7.51 -11.73 6.14
CA PHE A 71 -7.14 -10.51 6.87
C PHE A 71 -6.67 -10.79 8.30
N ASP A 72 -7.21 -11.82 8.97
CA ASP A 72 -6.72 -12.17 10.30
C ASP A 72 -5.31 -12.78 10.23
N SER A 73 -5.03 -13.61 9.23
CA SER A 73 -3.68 -14.12 8.96
C SER A 73 -2.71 -13.00 8.60
N LEU A 74 -3.14 -12.05 7.76
CA LEU A 74 -2.33 -10.87 7.41
C LEU A 74 -2.02 -10.00 8.65
N LYS A 75 -3.03 -9.68 9.47
CA LYS A 75 -2.82 -8.94 10.72
C LYS A 75 -1.82 -9.65 11.62
N SER A 76 -1.91 -10.98 11.72
CA SER A 76 -1.00 -11.78 12.55
C SER A 76 0.45 -11.68 12.06
N ARG A 77 0.70 -11.71 10.74
CA ARG A 77 2.04 -11.47 10.16
C ARG A 77 2.53 -10.05 10.46
N LEU A 78 1.69 -9.04 10.26
CA LEU A 78 2.06 -7.63 10.46
C LEU A 78 2.38 -7.30 11.91
N ILE A 79 1.61 -7.82 12.87
CA ILE A 79 1.87 -7.63 14.31
C ILE A 79 3.24 -8.17 14.72
N ASN A 80 3.66 -9.28 14.12
CA ASN A 80 4.97 -9.88 14.36
C ASN A 80 6.13 -9.15 13.65
N ASN A 81 5.85 -8.05 12.92
CA ASN A 81 6.80 -7.24 12.15
C ASN A 81 7.71 -8.04 11.19
N ASN A 82 7.24 -9.19 10.71
CA ASN A 82 8.05 -10.14 9.92
C ASN A 82 7.71 -10.13 8.42
N LEU A 83 7.15 -9.03 7.92
CA LEU A 83 6.67 -8.92 6.56
C LEU A 83 6.75 -7.47 6.09
N PRO A 84 7.83 -7.05 5.43
CA PRO A 84 7.87 -5.74 4.80
C PRO A 84 6.74 -5.57 3.81
N LEU A 85 6.16 -4.38 3.82
CA LEU A 85 4.92 -4.11 3.11
C LEU A 85 4.98 -2.80 2.34
N LEU A 86 4.54 -2.82 1.09
CA LEU A 86 4.25 -1.63 0.30
C LEU A 86 2.73 -1.52 0.10
N ALA A 87 2.13 -0.45 0.61
CA ALA A 87 0.71 -0.14 0.45
C ALA A 87 0.53 1.04 -0.50
N THR A 88 -0.30 0.90 -1.52
CA THR A 88 -0.59 1.96 -2.49
C THR A 88 -2.09 2.24 -2.54
N CYS A 89 -2.47 3.52 -2.57
CA CYS A 89 -3.86 3.98 -2.69
C CYS A 89 -4.86 3.25 -1.76
N ALA A 90 -5.61 2.27 -2.27
CA ALA A 90 -6.54 1.47 -1.49
C ALA A 90 -5.86 0.65 -0.39
N GLY A 91 -4.64 0.14 -0.61
CA GLY A 91 -3.82 -0.52 0.40
C GLY A 91 -3.57 0.35 1.63
N VAL A 92 -3.40 1.67 1.44
CA VAL A 92 -3.24 2.62 2.54
C VAL A 92 -4.53 2.71 3.38
N ILE A 93 -5.69 2.72 2.71
CA ILE A 93 -7.00 2.69 3.37
C ILE A 93 -7.18 1.40 4.18
N LEU A 94 -6.73 0.25 3.66
CA LEU A 94 -6.81 -1.03 4.37
C LEU A 94 -6.03 -1.02 5.70
N LEU A 95 -4.88 -0.33 5.74
CA LEU A 95 -4.02 -0.28 6.92
C LEU A 95 -4.38 0.80 7.94
N ALA A 96 -5.09 1.85 7.53
CA ALA A 96 -5.38 3.01 8.37
C ALA A 96 -6.09 2.66 9.69
N GLN A 97 -5.75 3.42 10.74
CA GLN A 97 -6.41 3.32 12.05
C GLN A 97 -7.72 4.11 12.11
N GLU A 98 -7.89 5.12 11.26
CA GLU A 98 -9.12 5.86 11.14
C GLU A 98 -9.48 6.09 9.67
N ILE A 99 -10.74 5.89 9.29
CA ILE A 99 -11.21 6.06 7.92
C ILE A 99 -12.45 6.95 7.91
N LYS A 100 -12.31 8.12 7.30
CA LYS A 100 -13.39 9.08 7.10
C LYS A 100 -13.63 9.31 5.61
N SER A 101 -14.87 9.58 5.23
CA SER A 101 -15.21 10.00 3.85
C SER A 101 -15.41 11.50 3.78
N PHE A 102 -14.96 12.16 2.71
CA PHE A 102 -15.22 13.59 2.48
C PHE A 102 -16.40 13.83 1.52
N PRO A 103 -17.30 14.80 1.80
CA PRO A 103 -17.47 15.52 3.07
C PRO A 103 -17.86 14.55 4.21
N GLU A 104 -17.49 14.86 5.46
CA GLU A 104 -17.62 14.00 6.66
C GLU A 104 -19.07 13.54 6.92
N LYS A 105 -19.52 12.55 6.14
CA LYS A 105 -20.86 11.98 6.20
C LYS A 105 -20.84 10.58 6.81
N GLU A 106 -19.76 9.84 6.60
CA GLU A 106 -19.64 8.44 7.00
C GLU A 106 -18.21 8.15 7.45
N SER A 107 -18.09 7.52 8.62
CA SER A 107 -16.84 6.90 9.09
C SER A 107 -16.94 5.40 8.92
N LEU A 108 -15.90 4.78 8.37
CA LEU A 108 -15.82 3.33 8.25
C LEU A 108 -15.04 2.77 9.43
N LYS A 109 -15.40 1.55 9.86
CA LYS A 109 -14.57 0.81 10.81
C LYS A 109 -13.22 0.49 10.14
N PRO A 110 -12.10 0.60 10.88
CA PRO A 110 -10.79 0.20 10.38
C PRO A 110 -10.78 -1.26 9.94
N PHE A 111 -10.04 -1.55 8.87
CA PHE A 111 -9.94 -2.91 8.33
C PHE A 111 -8.80 -3.68 9.01
N LEU A 112 -7.54 -3.32 8.72
CA LEU A 112 -6.36 -3.94 9.31
C LEU A 112 -5.87 -3.21 10.57
N ASN A 113 -6.02 -1.88 10.65
CA ASN A 113 -5.66 -1.08 11.82
C ASN A 113 -4.15 -1.14 12.19
N MET A 114 -3.27 -1.10 11.18
CA MET A 114 -1.82 -1.34 11.33
C MET A 114 -0.94 -0.10 11.07
N LEU A 115 -1.50 0.96 10.50
CA LEU A 115 -0.79 2.20 10.15
C LEU A 115 -1.41 3.40 10.89
N PRO A 116 -0.68 4.09 11.79
CA PRO A 116 -1.22 5.14 12.67
C PRO A 116 -1.49 6.46 11.92
N VAL A 117 -2.42 6.39 10.98
CA VAL A 117 -2.91 7.48 10.16
C VAL A 117 -4.43 7.47 10.12
N ARG A 118 -5.00 8.65 9.94
CA ARG A 118 -6.37 8.83 9.48
C ARG A 118 -6.35 9.04 7.97
N VAL A 119 -7.19 8.29 7.26
CA VAL A 119 -7.42 8.44 5.83
C VAL A 119 -8.73 9.18 5.57
N LEU A 120 -8.66 10.20 4.71
CA LEU A 120 -9.80 10.89 4.13
C LEU A 120 -10.03 10.40 2.69
N ARG A 121 -11.09 9.61 2.48
CA ARG A 121 -11.45 9.12 1.14
C ARG A 121 -12.01 10.26 0.29
N ASN A 122 -11.62 10.30 -0.99
CA ASN A 122 -12.09 11.26 -2.00
C ASN A 122 -11.80 12.74 -1.66
N HIS A 123 -10.68 13.02 -1.00
CA HIS A 123 -10.36 14.35 -0.46
C HIS A 123 -10.15 15.42 -1.55
N TYR A 124 -9.39 15.11 -2.61
CA TYR A 124 -9.01 16.08 -3.65
C TYR A 124 -10.18 16.56 -4.54
N GLY A 125 -11.41 16.09 -4.29
CA GLY A 125 -12.62 16.55 -4.96
C GLY A 125 -12.84 15.93 -6.35
N ARG A 126 -14.10 15.92 -6.81
CA ARG A 126 -14.52 15.22 -8.05
C ARG A 126 -13.84 15.71 -9.33
N GLN A 127 -13.30 16.93 -9.35
CA GLN A 127 -12.67 17.52 -10.55
C GLN A 127 -11.17 17.22 -10.65
N GLN A 128 -10.49 16.87 -9.54
CA GLN A 128 -9.08 16.45 -9.51
C GLN A 128 -8.95 14.95 -9.25
N ASN A 129 -9.90 14.15 -9.78
CA ASN A 129 -9.92 12.71 -9.56
C ASN A 129 -8.70 11.98 -10.14
N SER A 130 -7.94 12.60 -11.06
CA SER A 130 -6.68 12.07 -11.53
C SER A 130 -5.74 13.21 -11.88
N PHE A 131 -4.50 13.16 -11.39
CA PHE A 131 -3.44 14.10 -11.77
C PHE A 131 -2.07 13.48 -11.57
N GLU A 132 -1.06 14.09 -12.19
CA GLU A 132 0.35 13.74 -11.99
C GLU A 132 1.10 14.96 -11.47
N THR A 133 2.07 14.74 -10.60
CA THR A 133 2.90 15.83 -10.10
C THR A 133 4.30 15.35 -9.74
N SER A 134 5.26 16.26 -9.87
CA SER A 134 6.66 16.04 -9.52
C SER A 134 6.83 16.16 -8.00
N LEU A 135 7.18 15.06 -7.34
CA LEU A 135 7.41 14.96 -5.90
C LEU A 135 8.91 14.97 -5.58
N THR A 136 9.32 15.75 -4.59
CA THR A 136 10.63 15.60 -3.96
C THR A 136 10.52 14.50 -2.90
N VAL A 137 11.23 13.40 -3.11
CA VAL A 137 11.21 12.23 -2.21
C VAL A 137 12.51 12.17 -1.43
N LYS A 138 12.41 12.07 -0.10
CA LYS A 138 13.57 11.92 0.79
C LYS A 138 14.37 10.68 0.40
N GLY A 139 15.67 10.86 0.18
CA GLY A 139 16.59 9.80 -0.23
C GLY A 139 16.70 9.59 -1.74
N PHE A 140 15.96 10.35 -2.56
CA PHE A 140 16.12 10.36 -4.01
C PHE A 140 16.86 11.63 -4.46
N ASP A 141 17.80 11.46 -5.39
CA ASP A 141 18.59 12.59 -5.93
C ASP A 141 17.80 13.48 -6.91
N THR A 142 16.73 12.93 -7.50
CA THR A 142 15.89 13.62 -8.48
C THR A 142 14.41 13.44 -8.12
N ASN A 143 13.57 14.36 -8.59
CA ASN A 143 12.13 14.28 -8.37
C ASN A 143 11.52 12.99 -8.93
N TYR A 144 10.44 12.54 -8.31
CA TYR A 144 9.65 11.37 -8.69
C TYR A 144 8.28 11.81 -9.22
N ASN A 145 7.83 11.27 -10.34
CA ASN A 145 6.50 11.59 -10.87
C ASN A 145 5.43 10.75 -10.15
N GLY A 146 4.65 11.38 -9.28
CA GLY A 146 3.55 10.72 -8.56
C GLY A 146 2.26 10.75 -9.36
N VAL A 147 1.67 9.57 -9.61
CA VAL A 147 0.39 9.41 -10.32
C VAL A 147 -0.75 9.23 -9.32
N PHE A 148 -1.61 10.23 -9.19
CA PHE A 148 -2.71 10.24 -8.23
C PHE A 148 -4.01 9.89 -8.96
N ILE A 149 -4.71 8.84 -8.53
CA ILE A 149 -6.02 8.44 -9.07
C ILE A 149 -6.97 8.23 -7.90
N ARG A 150 -7.92 9.15 -7.74
CA ARG A 150 -8.89 9.21 -6.63
C ARG A 150 -8.20 9.05 -5.28
N ALA A 151 -7.01 9.64 -5.17
CA ALA A 151 -6.11 9.41 -4.06
C ALA A 151 -6.75 9.80 -2.72
N PRO A 152 -6.55 8.99 -1.66
CA PRO A 152 -6.87 9.43 -0.32
C PRO A 152 -5.96 10.57 0.13
N ALA A 153 -6.42 11.39 1.09
CA ALA A 153 -5.52 12.24 1.87
C ALA A 153 -5.18 11.57 3.21
N LEU A 154 -4.01 11.90 3.75
CA LEU A 154 -3.47 11.36 5.00
C LEU A 154 -3.34 12.43 6.06
N GLU A 155 -3.80 12.10 7.26
CA GLU A 155 -3.49 12.84 8.47
C GLU A 155 -2.74 11.90 9.41
N ILE A 156 -1.53 12.31 9.84
CA ILE A 156 -0.70 11.53 10.75
C ILE A 156 -1.31 11.64 12.16
N LEU A 157 -1.66 10.50 12.76
CA LEU A 157 -2.05 10.47 14.17
C LEU A 157 -0.80 10.67 15.02
N GLN A 158 -0.92 11.18 16.26
CA GLN A 158 0.22 11.52 17.13
C GLN A 158 1.19 10.34 17.33
N ASN A 159 2.15 10.19 16.42
CA ASN A 159 3.08 9.08 16.33
C ASN A 159 4.41 9.61 15.77
N ASN A 160 5.48 9.45 16.53
CA ASN A 160 6.82 9.93 16.21
C ASN A 160 7.67 8.91 15.43
N GLU A 161 7.16 7.69 15.21
CA GLU A 161 7.82 6.66 14.40
C GLU A 161 7.49 6.78 12.91
N ILE A 162 6.50 7.61 12.53
CA ILE A 162 6.21 7.89 11.13
C ILE A 162 7.26 8.84 10.56
N GLU A 163 7.92 8.38 9.51
CA GLU A 163 8.78 9.20 8.66
C GLU A 163 8.01 9.64 7.42
N ILE A 164 7.87 10.95 7.20
CA ILE A 164 7.32 11.50 5.97
C ILE A 164 8.44 11.53 4.92
N LEU A 165 8.25 10.79 3.83
CA LEU A 165 9.22 10.70 2.73
C LEU A 165 8.91 11.68 1.61
N ALA A 166 7.63 12.00 1.38
CA ALA A 166 7.23 13.04 0.43
C ALA A 166 5.87 13.65 0.82
N SER A 167 5.69 14.92 0.45
CA SER A 167 4.45 15.68 0.63
C SER A 167 4.02 16.36 -0.65
N TYR A 168 2.71 16.62 -0.78
CA TYR A 168 2.12 17.44 -1.84
C TYR A 168 1.13 18.42 -1.20
N ASN A 169 1.30 19.73 -1.42
CA ASN A 169 0.50 20.78 -0.77
C ASN A 169 0.43 20.61 0.75
N ASP A 170 1.57 20.36 1.39
CA ASP A 170 1.72 20.09 2.83
C ASP A 170 1.08 18.78 3.34
N ASP A 171 0.32 18.06 2.50
CA ASP A 171 -0.23 16.75 2.84
C ASP A 171 0.81 15.63 2.63
N PRO A 172 1.00 14.71 3.58
CA PRO A 172 1.84 13.52 3.39
C PRO A 172 1.28 12.62 2.30
N VAL A 173 2.11 12.25 1.31
CA VAL A 173 1.71 11.37 0.20
C VAL A 173 2.55 10.11 0.09
N LEU A 174 3.72 10.09 0.72
CA LEU A 174 4.57 8.91 0.89
C LEU A 174 5.14 8.91 2.30
N ILE A 175 4.86 7.87 3.05
CA ILE A 175 5.32 7.72 4.43
C ILE A 175 5.94 6.34 4.65
N LYS A 176 6.78 6.26 5.68
CA LYS A 176 7.34 5.02 6.19
C LYS A 176 7.00 4.88 7.68
N TYR A 177 6.56 3.71 8.08
CA TYR A 177 6.29 3.36 9.47
C TYR A 177 6.75 1.92 9.71
N LYS A 178 7.78 1.74 10.55
CA LYS A 178 8.40 0.41 10.77
C LYS A 178 8.81 -0.23 9.44
N ASN A 179 8.26 -1.40 9.13
CA ASN A 179 8.47 -2.16 7.91
C ASN A 179 7.37 -1.91 6.85
N ILE A 180 6.62 -0.82 6.95
CA ILE A 180 5.57 -0.42 6.00
C ILE A 180 6.01 0.85 5.26
N ILE A 181 5.94 0.82 3.92
CA ILE A 181 5.91 2.01 3.06
C ILE A 181 4.46 2.19 2.60
N ALA A 182 3.91 3.39 2.75
CA ALA A 182 2.54 3.71 2.34
C ALA A 182 2.53 4.93 1.41
N SER A 183 1.89 4.78 0.25
CA SER A 183 1.79 5.79 -0.81
C SER A 183 0.33 6.06 -1.16
N THR A 184 -0.08 7.33 -1.17
CA THR A 184 -1.43 7.72 -1.64
C THR A 184 -1.53 7.78 -3.16
N PHE A 185 -0.40 7.79 -3.86
CA PHE A 185 -0.31 7.70 -5.31
C PHE A 185 0.06 6.28 -5.75
N HIS A 186 0.03 6.06 -7.06
CA HIS A 186 0.27 4.78 -7.73
C HIS A 186 1.69 4.73 -8.32
N PRO A 187 2.71 4.27 -7.57
CA PRO A 187 4.07 4.12 -8.10
C PRO A 187 4.17 3.09 -9.25
N GLU A 188 3.21 2.18 -9.36
CA GLU A 188 3.15 1.13 -10.38
C GLU A 188 2.72 1.62 -11.77
N LEU A 189 2.12 2.81 -11.87
CA LEU A 189 1.62 3.36 -13.15
C LEU A 189 2.65 4.20 -13.91
N GLY A 190 3.82 4.45 -13.31
CA GLY A 190 4.93 5.16 -13.95
C GLY A 190 6.10 4.22 -14.27
N PRO A 191 7.06 4.62 -15.12
CA PRO A 191 8.24 3.82 -15.43
C PRO A 191 9.30 3.83 -14.32
N ASP A 192 9.11 4.63 -13.27
CA ASP A 192 10.10 4.89 -12.24
C ASP A 192 10.07 3.82 -11.14
N GLN A 193 11.07 2.96 -11.15
CA GLN A 193 11.18 1.81 -10.25
C GLN A 193 11.63 2.15 -8.83
N ARG A 194 11.99 3.41 -8.53
CA ARG A 194 12.73 3.75 -7.28
C ARG A 194 11.94 3.43 -6.01
N ILE A 195 10.62 3.60 -6.00
CA ILE A 195 9.77 3.27 -4.84
C ILE A 195 9.71 1.75 -4.61
N HIS A 196 9.51 0.96 -5.66
CA HIS A 196 9.55 -0.50 -5.55
C HIS A 196 10.95 -0.99 -5.15
N LYS A 197 12.03 -0.40 -5.68
CA LYS A 197 13.41 -0.71 -5.24
C LYS A 197 13.65 -0.36 -3.77
N MET A 198 13.10 0.77 -3.29
CA MET A 198 13.14 1.12 -1.87
C MET A 198 12.42 0.08 -1.00
N PHE A 199 11.27 -0.43 -1.45
CA PHE A 199 10.55 -1.53 -0.81
C PHE A 199 11.34 -2.85 -0.81
N LEU A 200 11.95 -3.22 -1.93
CA LEU A 200 12.80 -4.41 -2.04
C LEU A 200 14.07 -4.31 -1.17
N GLY A 201 14.58 -3.10 -0.94
CA GLY A 201 15.75 -2.86 -0.09
C GLY A 201 15.47 -2.89 1.41
N MET A 202 14.22 -3.08 1.85
CA MET A 202 13.89 -3.14 3.28
C MET A 202 14.43 -4.44 3.90
N ASN A 203 14.94 -4.37 5.14
CA ASN A 203 15.33 -5.57 5.88
C ASN A 203 14.09 -6.32 6.39
N ASN A 204 14.15 -7.65 6.33
CA ASN A 204 13.16 -8.57 6.94
C ASN A 204 13.48 -8.80 8.41
#